data_AF-A0A7K9XSZ7-F1
#
_entry.id   AF-A0A7K9XSZ7-F1
#
_cell.length_a   1.000
_cell.length_b   1.000
_cell.length_c   1.000
_cell.angle_alpha   90.00
_cell.angle_beta   90.00
_cell.angle_gamma   90.00
#
_symmetry.space_group_name_H-M   'P 1'
#
loop_
_entity.id
_entity.type
_entity.pdbx_description
1 polymer ?
#
loop_
_entity_poly.entity_id
_entity_poly.type
_entity_poly.pdbx_seq_one_letter_code
_entity_poly.pdbx_strand_id
1 'polypeptide(L)'
;MAVPVFCNVCFCEPRKPTPRFSLTSCGHVICEICLQKGKKDECLICRTPCRTLFLSKQTNPDIQSLFMGIDTLCKKYSKEITQISEFQEKHRKHLLAYHRQKTVKLEESLKKITQQMHQLQ
;
A
#
# COMPACT_ATOMS: atom_id res chain seq x y z
N MET A 1 2.30 -11.67 15.15
CA MET A 1 3.42 -12.64 14.97
C MET A 1 3.76 -12.66 13.50
N ALA A 2 5.02 -12.42 13.14
CA ALA A 2 5.49 -12.57 11.76
C ALA A 2 5.56 -14.06 11.43
N VAL A 3 5.15 -14.45 10.22
CA VAL A 3 5.34 -15.83 9.74
C VAL A 3 6.85 -16.03 9.54
N PRO A 4 7.48 -17.05 10.15
CA PRO A 4 8.88 -17.34 9.91
C PRO A 4 9.08 -17.58 8.41
N VAL A 5 10.08 -16.93 7.81
CA VAL A 5 10.49 -17.26 6.44
C VAL A 5 11.20 -18.61 6.49
N PHE A 6 10.82 -19.56 5.64
CA PHE A 6 11.49 -20.85 5.51
C PHE A 6 11.47 -21.33 4.07
N CYS A 7 12.33 -22.29 3.75
CA CYS A 7 12.36 -22.92 2.44
C CYS A 7 11.17 -23.88 2.30
N ASN A 8 10.32 -23.71 1.30
CA ASN A 8 9.19 -24.62 1.04
C ASN A 8 9.62 -26.03 0.61
N VAL A 9 10.89 -26.26 0.27
CA VAL A 9 11.41 -27.59 -0.11
C VAL A 9 11.94 -28.35 1.10
N CYS A 10 12.81 -27.73 1.90
CA CYS A 10 13.52 -28.40 3.00
C CYS A 10 13.16 -27.88 4.39
N PHE A 11 12.24 -26.92 4.48
CA PHE A 11 11.77 -26.30 5.72
C PHE A 11 12.87 -25.65 6.57
N CYS A 12 14.05 -25.38 5.97
CA CYS A 12 15.09 -24.66 6.68
C CYS A 12 14.71 -23.18 6.85
N GLU A 13 14.87 -22.69 8.06
CA GLU A 13 14.80 -21.27 8.38
C GLU A 13 16.13 -20.56 8.08
N PRO A 14 16.13 -19.22 8.01
CA PRO A 14 17.32 -18.39 7.99
C PRO A 14 18.27 -18.68 9.18
N ARG A 15 19.28 -19.53 9.00
CA ARG A 15 20.34 -19.81 9.99
C ARG A 15 21.52 -18.84 9.83
N LYS A 16 22.58 -18.95 10.64
CA LYS A 16 23.86 -18.25 10.40
C LYS A 16 24.95 -19.29 10.05
N PRO A 17 25.74 -19.12 8.97
CA PRO A 17 25.54 -18.15 7.89
C PRO A 17 24.23 -18.42 7.14
N THR A 18 23.54 -17.35 6.72
CA THR A 18 22.18 -17.45 6.20
C THR A 18 22.20 -17.90 4.75
N PRO A 19 21.69 -19.09 4.40
CA PRO A 19 21.47 -19.42 3.00
C PRO A 19 20.55 -18.37 2.42
N ARG A 20 20.88 -17.87 1.23
CA ARG A 20 20.08 -16.83 0.62
C ARG A 20 18.72 -17.41 0.19
N PHE A 21 17.64 -16.64 0.25
CA PHE A 21 16.29 -17.10 -0.14
C PHE A 21 15.81 -16.39 -1.39
N SER A 22 15.04 -17.10 -2.22
CA SER A 22 14.40 -16.56 -3.41
C SER A 22 12.89 -16.80 -3.35
N LEU A 23 12.11 -15.83 -3.82
CA LEU A 23 10.67 -15.93 -4.01
C LEU A 23 10.37 -16.20 -5.49
N THR A 24 9.58 -17.22 -5.76
CA THR A 24 9.08 -17.52 -7.11
C THR A 24 7.83 -16.71 -7.42
N SER A 25 7.57 -16.44 -8.70
CA SER A 25 6.35 -15.74 -9.14
C SER A 25 5.05 -16.47 -8.79
N CYS A 26 5.11 -17.78 -8.49
CA CYS A 26 3.98 -18.56 -7.98
C CYS A 26 3.87 -18.57 -6.44
N GLY A 27 4.70 -17.79 -5.73
CA GLY A 27 4.57 -17.57 -4.29
C GLY A 27 5.40 -18.52 -3.40
N HIS A 28 6.17 -19.46 -3.95
CA HIS A 28 7.02 -20.34 -3.15
C HIS A 28 8.37 -19.70 -2.82
N VAL A 29 8.83 -19.87 -1.58
CA VAL A 29 10.13 -19.42 -1.08
C VAL A 29 11.11 -20.59 -1.08
N ILE A 30 12.29 -20.42 -1.68
CA ILE A 30 13.26 -21.49 -1.89
C ILE A 30 14.64 -21.00 -1.47
N CYS A 31 15.35 -21.77 -0.64
CA CYS A 31 16.73 -21.47 -0.28
C CYS A 31 17.68 -21.75 -1.45
N GLU A 32 18.80 -21.05 -1.49
CA GLU A 32 19.81 -21.14 -2.55
C GLU A 32 20.30 -22.57 -2.79
N ILE A 33 20.48 -23.35 -1.71
CA ILE A 33 20.92 -24.76 -1.78
C ILE A 33 19.90 -25.63 -2.52
N CYS A 34 18.60 -25.46 -2.24
CA CYS A 34 17.55 -26.19 -2.93
C CYS A 34 17.41 -25.70 -4.38
N LEU A 35 17.51 -24.39 -4.60
CA LEU A 35 17.38 -23.80 -5.94
C LEU A 35 18.47 -24.32 -6.90
N GLN A 36 19.71 -24.50 -6.42
CA GLN A 36 20.82 -25.06 -7.20
C GLN A 36 20.58 -26.52 -7.66
N LYS A 37 19.73 -27.27 -6.97
CA LYS A 37 19.37 -28.65 -7.33
C LYS A 37 18.20 -28.72 -8.34
N GLY A 38 17.57 -27.59 -8.61
CA GLY A 38 16.41 -27.50 -9.51
C GLY A 38 16.79 -27.16 -10.95
N LYS A 39 15.77 -27.16 -11.82
CA LYS A 39 15.90 -26.63 -13.17
C LYS A 39 15.72 -25.12 -13.16
N LYS A 40 16.50 -24.41 -13.98
CA LYS A 40 16.36 -22.96 -14.17
C LYS A 40 14.94 -22.63 -14.65
N ASP A 41 14.39 -21.53 -14.13
CA ASP A 41 13.07 -20.99 -14.48
C ASP A 41 11.90 -21.95 -14.21
N GLU A 42 12.06 -22.95 -13.34
CA GLU A 42 11.01 -23.87 -12.91
C GLU A 42 10.90 -23.88 -11.38
N CYS A 43 9.67 -23.81 -10.86
CA CYS A 43 9.46 -23.89 -9.42
C CYS A 43 9.64 -25.33 -8.91
N LEU A 44 10.46 -25.52 -7.86
CA LEU A 44 10.68 -26.85 -7.28
C LEU A 44 9.47 -27.45 -6.55
N ILE A 45 8.45 -26.63 -6.23
CA ILE A 45 7.25 -27.06 -5.53
C ILE A 45 6.14 -27.43 -6.52
N CYS A 46 5.70 -26.48 -7.35
CA CYS A 46 4.58 -26.69 -8.28
C CYS A 46 4.99 -27.10 -9.69
N ARG A 47 6.30 -27.16 -10.01
CA ARG A 47 6.84 -27.61 -11.30
C ARG A 47 6.40 -26.80 -12.53
N THR A 48 5.92 -25.58 -12.30
CA THR A 48 5.54 -24.64 -13.37
C THR A 48 6.69 -23.70 -13.71
N PRO A 49 6.78 -23.21 -14.96
CA PRO A 49 7.70 -22.14 -15.32
C PRO A 49 7.49 -20.91 -14.44
N CYS A 50 8.55 -20.41 -13.79
CA CYS A 50 8.46 -19.34 -12.80
C CYS A 50 9.70 -18.44 -12.83
N ARG A 51 9.48 -17.14 -12.67
CA ARG A 51 10.57 -16.20 -12.40
C ARG A 51 10.95 -16.28 -10.93
N THR A 52 12.23 -16.17 -10.63
CA THR A 52 12.76 -16.12 -9.27
C THR A 52 13.28 -14.73 -8.95
N LEU A 53 12.86 -14.17 -7.82
CA LEU A 53 13.36 -12.93 -7.26
C LEU A 53 14.19 -13.23 -6.01
N PHE A 54 15.38 -12.68 -5.95
CA PHE A 54 16.22 -12.78 -4.76
C PHE A 54 15.67 -11.92 -3.60
N LEU A 55 15.48 -12.51 -2.41
CA LEU A 55 15.03 -11.79 -1.22
C LEU A 55 16.21 -11.12 -0.52
N SER A 56 16.19 -9.79 -0.47
CA SER A 56 17.21 -8.95 0.16
C SER A 56 16.59 -7.71 0.79
N LYS A 57 17.41 -6.91 1.49
CA LYS A 57 16.99 -5.60 2.01
C LYS A 57 16.61 -4.60 0.90
N GLN A 58 17.01 -4.86 -0.35
CA GLN A 58 16.74 -4.04 -1.52
C GLN A 58 15.51 -4.52 -2.31
N THR A 59 14.89 -5.64 -1.91
CA THR A 59 13.64 -6.10 -2.49
C THR A 59 12.55 -5.03 -2.40
N ASN A 60 11.66 -4.97 -3.39
CA ASN A 60 10.53 -4.03 -3.42
C ASN A 60 9.76 -4.07 -2.07
N PRO A 61 9.44 -2.90 -1.46
CA PRO A 61 8.71 -2.82 -0.18
C PRO A 61 7.39 -3.59 -0.12
N ASP A 62 6.67 -3.70 -1.23
CA ASP A 62 5.40 -4.43 -1.31
C ASP A 62 5.62 -5.94 -1.15
N ILE A 63 6.69 -6.45 -1.76
CA ILE A 63 7.11 -7.85 -1.60
C ILE A 63 7.67 -8.08 -0.20
N GLN A 64 8.45 -7.14 0.35
CA GLN A 64 8.91 -7.23 1.74
C GLN A 64 7.74 -7.30 2.73
N SER A 65 6.67 -6.55 2.45
CA SER A 65 5.47 -6.52 3.30
C SER A 65 4.79 -7.88 3.43
N LEU A 66 4.94 -8.78 2.44
CA LEU A 66 4.43 -10.16 2.52
C LEU A 66 5.07 -10.97 3.67
N PHE A 67 6.27 -10.58 4.11
CA PHE A 67 7.02 -11.26 5.17
C PHE A 67 7.02 -10.51 6.50
N MET A 68 6.29 -9.39 6.59
CA MET A 68 6.22 -8.58 7.81
C MET A 68 5.10 -9.06 8.73
N GLY A 69 5.27 -8.84 10.04
CA GLY A 69 4.21 -9.12 11.01
C GLY A 69 3.00 -8.21 10.81
N ILE A 70 1.80 -8.76 11.01
CA ILE A 70 0.53 -8.03 10.89
C ILE A 70 0.52 -6.77 11.77
N ASP A 71 1.06 -6.84 12.98
CA ASP A 71 1.19 -5.70 13.89
C ASP A 71 2.03 -4.55 13.29
N THR A 72 3.09 -4.90 12.56
CA THR A 72 3.95 -3.91 11.89
C THR A 72 3.26 -3.34 10.66
N LEU A 73 2.56 -4.18 9.88
CA LEU A 73 1.78 -3.74 8.72
C LEU A 73 0.63 -2.82 9.14
N CYS A 74 -0.11 -3.16 10.20
CA CYS A 74 -1.17 -2.32 10.75
C CYS A 74 -0.62 -0.95 11.15
N LYS A 75 0.54 -0.89 11.83
CA LYS A 75 1.16 0.40 12.19
C LYS A 75 1.58 1.20 10.95
N LYS A 76 2.19 0.55 9.95
CA LYS A 76 2.61 1.19 8.70
C LYS A 76 1.42 1.80 7.96
N TYR A 77 0.42 0.98 7.66
CA TYR A 77 -0.71 1.41 6.83
C TYR A 77 -1.71 2.30 7.57
N SER A 78 -1.92 2.11 8.88
CA SER A 78 -2.80 3.02 9.64
C SER A 78 -2.31 4.46 9.62
N LYS A 79 -0.99 4.67 9.74
CA LYS A 79 -0.38 6.00 9.62
C LYS A 79 -0.63 6.60 8.23
N GLU A 80 -0.39 5.83 7.17
CA GLU A 80 -0.58 6.27 5.79
C GLU A 80 -2.04 6.62 5.50
N ILE A 81 -2.98 5.75 5.88
CA ILE A 81 -4.42 5.97 5.74
C ILE A 81 -4.87 7.22 6.49
N THR A 82 -4.33 7.45 7.70
CA THR A 82 -4.64 8.64 8.50
C THR A 82 -4.21 9.92 7.78
N GLN A 83 -2.96 9.96 7.29
CA GLN A 83 -2.43 11.10 6.55
C GLN A 83 -3.22 11.40 5.27
N ILE A 84 -3.59 10.36 4.52
CA ILE A 84 -4.44 10.49 3.32
C ILE A 84 -5.80 11.07 3.70
N SER A 85 -6.42 10.54 4.76
CA SER A 85 -7.74 10.98 5.21
C SER A 85 -7.74 12.44 5.66
N GLU A 86 -6.73 12.86 6.42
CA GLU A 86 -6.55 14.25 6.85
C GLU A 86 -6.39 15.21 5.67
N PHE A 87 -5.58 14.81 4.67
CA PHE A 87 -5.38 15.59 3.46
C PHE A 87 -6.70 15.76 2.68
N GLN A 88 -7.43 14.65 2.46
CA GLN A 88 -8.70 14.67 1.75
C GLN A 88 -9.74 15.54 2.48
N GLU A 89 -9.81 15.44 3.81
CA GLU A 89 -10.72 16.26 4.61
C GLU A 89 -10.38 17.75 4.55
N LYS A 90 -9.10 18.10 4.60
CA LYS A 90 -8.65 19.49 4.42
C LYS A 90 -9.05 20.02 3.04
N HIS A 91 -8.84 19.22 1.99
CA HIS A 91 -9.22 19.59 0.62
C HIS A 91 -10.74 19.80 0.50
N ARG A 92 -11.54 18.91 1.09
CA ARG A 92 -13.00 19.02 1.14
C ARG A 92 -13.45 20.29 1.87
N LYS A 93 -12.83 20.63 3.01
CA LYS A 93 -13.12 21.86 3.76
C LYS A 93 -12.83 23.13 2.94
N HIS A 94 -11.73 23.15 2.19
CA HIS A 94 -11.43 24.28 1.29
C HIS A 94 -12.50 24.46 0.21
N LEU A 95 -12.94 23.37 -0.42
CA LEU A 95 -14.00 23.42 -1.42
C LEU A 95 -15.32 23.93 -0.83
N LEU A 96 -15.70 23.43 0.35
CA LEU A 96 -16.90 23.89 1.06
C LEU A 96 -16.82 25.37 1.42
N ALA A 97 -15.66 25.87 1.87
CA ALA A 97 -15.47 27.28 2.18
C ALA A 97 -15.64 28.17 0.94
N TYR A 98 -15.08 27.77 -0.20
CA TYR A 98 -15.27 28.47 -1.48
C TYR A 98 -16.75 28.57 -1.86
N HIS A 99 -17.48 27.44 -1.81
CA HIS A 99 -18.91 27.44 -2.13
C HIS A 99 -19.74 28.28 -1.16
N ARG A 100 -19.47 28.21 0.16
CA ARG A 100 -20.13 29.07 1.15
C ARG A 100 -19.93 30.55 0.86
N GLN A 101 -18.71 30.96 0.53
CA GLN A 101 -18.43 32.36 0.18
C GLN A 101 -19.19 32.80 -1.08
N LYS A 102 -19.28 31.91 -2.08
CA LYS A 102 -20.06 32.18 -3.29
C LYS A 102 -21.55 32.32 -3.00
N THR A 103 -22.11 31.46 -2.14
CA THR A 103 -23.52 31.54 -1.73
C THR A 103 -23.82 32.85 -1.01
N VAL A 104 -23.00 33.25 -0.04
CA VAL A 104 -23.19 34.53 0.69
C VAL A 104 -23.21 35.73 -0.27
N LYS A 105 -22.29 35.77 -1.25
CA LYS A 105 -22.28 36.84 -2.25
C LYS A 105 -23.56 36.88 -3.09
N LEU A 106 -24.09 35.72 -3.48
CA LEU A 106 -25.33 35.63 -4.23
C LEU A 106 -26.54 36.09 -3.39
N GLU A 107 -26.60 35.71 -2.11
CA GLU A 107 -27.63 36.13 -1.17
C GLU A 107 -27.62 37.66 -0.95
N GLU A 108 -26.44 38.26 -0.81
CA GLU A 108 -26.28 39.70 -0.70
C GLU A 108 -26.74 40.45 -1.95
N SER A 109 -26.37 39.95 -3.15
CA SER A 109 -26.83 40.49 -4.43
C SER A 109 -28.35 40.41 -4.57
N LEU A 110 -28.95 39.27 -4.22
CA LEU A 110 -30.40 39.08 -4.26
C LEU A 110 -31.11 40.07 -3.33
N LYS A 111 -30.63 40.23 -2.09
CA LYS A 111 -31.20 41.16 -1.11
C LYS A 111 -31.20 42.60 -1.62
N LYS A 112 -30.11 43.04 -2.26
CA LYS A 112 -30.00 44.39 -2.85
C LYS A 112 -31.04 44.60 -3.95
N ILE A 113 -31.20 43.64 -4.87
CA ILE A 113 -32.19 43.71 -5.95
C ILE A 113 -33.61 43.77 -5.38
N THR A 114 -33.93 42.92 -4.40
CA THR A 114 -35.26 42.92 -3.75
C THR A 114 -35.55 44.23 -3.04
N GLN A 115 -34.56 44.87 -2.40
CA GLN A 115 -34.73 46.19 -1.77
C GLN A 115 -34.98 47.28 -2.80
N GLN A 116 -34.24 47.29 -3.92
CA GLN A 116 -34.46 48.24 -5.01
C GLN A 116 -35.85 48.09 -5.64
N MET A 117 -36.35 46.86 -5.81
CA MET A 117 -37.70 46.61 -6.31
C MET A 117 -38.78 47.18 -5.39
N HIS A 118 -38.64 47.02 -4.07
CA HIS A 118 -39.60 47.60 -3.11
C HIS A 118 -39.59 49.14 -3.10
N GLN A 119 -38.47 49.79 -3.45
CA GLN A 119 -38.38 51.25 -3.53
C GLN A 119 -38.99 51.82 -4.82
N LEU A 120 -39.21 50.98 -5.84
CA LEU A 120 -39.82 51.36 -7.12
C LEU A 120 -41.33 51.10 -7.16
N GLN A 121 -41.89 50.49 -6.11
CA GLN A 121 -43.33 50.29 -5.90
C GLN A 121 -43.89 51.37 -4.97
#